data_AF-A0A2U1WNQ9-F1
#
_entry.id   AF-A0A2U1WNQ9-F1
#
_cell.length_a   1.000
_cell.length_b   1.000
_cell.length_c   1.000
_cell.angle_alpha   90.00
_cell.angle_beta   90.00
_cell.angle_gamma   90.00
#
_symmetry.space_group_name_H-M   'P 1'
#
loop_
_entity.id
_entity.type
_entity.pdbx_description
1 polymer ?
#
loop_
_entity_poly.entity_id
_entity_poly.type
_entity_poly.pdbx_seq_one_letter_code
_entity_poly.pdbx_strand_id
1 'polypeptide(L)' 'MASFKHARPYASIRTDALSEEKRAAIQEGLRDLEDGLGVPLAEVEAWVESWDTSGELPMPQPRAIKGLGRGR' A
#
# COMPACT_ATOMS: atom_id res chain seq x y z
N MET A 1 14.26 41.97 -20.81
CA MET A 1 13.09 41.80 -19.92
C MET A 1 12.33 40.55 -20.37
N ALA A 2 12.42 39.45 -19.63
CA ALA A 2 11.77 38.18 -20.00
C ALA A 2 10.39 38.07 -19.35
N SER A 3 9.38 37.80 -20.19
CA SER A 3 7.97 37.64 -19.88
C SER A 3 7.68 36.17 -19.57
N PHE A 4 7.33 35.85 -18.32
CA PHE A 4 6.77 34.54 -17.98
C PHE A 4 5.24 34.63 -18.00
N LYS A 5 4.64 34.30 -19.15
CA LYS A 5 3.21 34.01 -19.25
C LYS A 5 2.99 32.51 -19.22
N HIS A 6 1.97 32.10 -18.46
CA HIS A 6 1.35 30.77 -18.34
C HIS A 6 1.87 29.88 -17.19
N ALA A 7 1.47 30.21 -15.96
CA ALA A 7 1.28 29.19 -14.94
C ALA A 7 0.13 28.27 -15.42
N ARG A 8 0.44 27.01 -15.73
CA ARG A 8 -0.59 26.00 -16.02
C ARG A 8 -1.39 25.77 -14.72
N PRO A 9 -2.73 25.91 -14.72
CA PRO A 9 -3.51 25.56 -13.54
C PRO A 9 -3.31 24.07 -13.29
N TYR A 10 -2.78 23.71 -12.12
CA TYR A 10 -2.83 22.34 -11.64
C TYR A 10 -4.31 21.96 -11.61
N ALA A 11 -4.70 20.99 -12.44
CA ALA A 11 -6.03 20.42 -12.38
C ALA A 11 -6.26 19.98 -10.93
N SER A 12 -7.30 20.50 -10.30
CA SER A 12 -7.76 20.06 -8.99
C SER A 12 -7.99 18.56 -9.08
N ILE A 13 -7.05 17.79 -8.52
CA ILE A 13 -7.17 16.34 -8.39
C ILE A 13 -8.49 16.11 -7.67
N ARG A 14 -9.39 15.31 -8.25
CA ARG A 14 -10.65 14.90 -7.63
C ARG A 14 -10.29 14.13 -6.34
N THR A 15 -10.23 14.83 -5.21
CA THR A 15 -9.80 14.32 -3.91
C THR A 15 -10.77 13.29 -3.34
N ASP A 16 -12.03 13.36 -3.74
CA ASP A 16 -13.12 12.71 -3.02
C ASP A 16 -13.23 11.22 -3.38
N ALA A 17 -13.11 10.87 -4.66
CA ALA A 17 -13.12 9.46 -5.11
C ALA A 17 -11.87 8.69 -4.63
N LEU A 18 -10.70 9.34 -4.68
CA LEU A 18 -9.47 8.81 -4.09
C LEU A 18 -9.59 8.59 -2.57
N SER A 19 -10.51 9.29 -1.90
CA SER A 19 -10.69 9.13 -0.45
C SER A 19 -11.51 7.89 -0.10
N GLU A 20 -12.52 7.54 -0.91
CA GLU A 20 -13.39 6.40 -0.61
C GLU A 20 -12.68 5.07 -0.88
N GLU A 21 -11.98 4.94 -2.01
CA GLU A 21 -11.20 3.74 -2.33
C GLU A 21 -10.11 3.49 -1.28
N LYS A 22 -9.43 4.55 -0.83
CA LYS A 22 -8.45 4.44 0.26
C LYS A 22 -9.09 4.02 1.58
N ARG A 23 -10.27 4.56 1.92
CA ARG A 23 -11.00 4.16 3.12
C ARG A 23 -11.39 2.68 3.06
N ALA A 24 -11.90 2.22 1.92
CA ALA A 24 -12.25 0.81 1.72
C ALA A 24 -11.04 -0.11 1.92
N ALA A 25 -9.90 0.22 1.31
CA ALA A 25 -8.65 -0.56 1.46
C ALA A 25 -8.13 -0.58 2.91
N ILE A 26 -8.24 0.53 3.64
CA ILE A 26 -7.89 0.57 5.07
C ILE A 26 -8.82 -0.32 5.88
N GLN A 27 -10.12 -0.29 5.62
CA GLN A 27 -11.10 -1.13 6.33
C GLN A 27 -10.90 -2.62 6.06
N GLU A 28 -10.55 -2.98 4.83
CA GLU A 28 -10.18 -4.35 4.46
C GLU A 28 -8.94 -4.80 5.25
N GLY A 29 -7.86 -4.03 5.23
CA GLY A 29 -6.65 -4.37 5.97
C GLY A 29 -6.87 -4.47 7.48
N LEU A 30 -7.74 -3.65 8.08
CA LEU A 30 -8.09 -3.77 9.50
C LEU A 30 -8.81 -5.08 9.81
N ARG A 31 -9.70 -5.55 8.93
CA ARG A 31 -10.38 -6.85 9.09
C ARG A 31 -9.41 -8.01 8.97
N ASP A 32 -8.50 -7.96 8.00
CA ASP A 32 -7.45 -8.97 7.86
C ASP A 32 -6.62 -9.10 9.14
N LEU A 33 -6.25 -7.97 9.76
CA LEU A 33 -5.53 -7.97 11.04
C LEU A 33 -6.36 -8.56 12.20
N GLU A 34 -7.67 -8.29 12.23
CA GLU A 34 -8.60 -8.88 13.21
C GLU A 34 -8.70 -10.41 13.05
N ASP A 35 -8.68 -10.90 11.80
CA ASP A 35 -8.64 -12.32 11.44
C ASP A 35 -7.24 -12.95 11.60
N GLY A 36 -6.25 -12.17 12.06
CA GLY A 36 -4.88 -12.61 12.28
C GLY A 36 -4.07 -12.83 10.99
N LEU A 37 -4.55 -12.30 9.87
CA LEU A 37 -3.88 -12.33 8.58
C LEU A 37 -2.92 -11.15 8.46
N GLY A 38 -1.74 -11.43 7.91
CA GLY A 38 -0.74 -10.41 7.62
C GLY A 38 0.39 -10.94 6.78
N VAL A 39 1.32 -10.06 6.44
CA VAL A 39 2.58 -10.39 5.78
C VAL A 39 3.72 -10.04 6.72
N PRO A 40 4.67 -10.95 7.01
CA PRO A 40 5.82 -10.59 7.83
C PRO A 40 6.68 -9.53 7.16
N LEU A 41 7.16 -8.56 7.95
CA LEU A 41 7.99 -7.48 7.45
C LEU A 41 9.21 -7.98 6.67
N ALA A 42 9.91 -8.98 7.19
CA ALA A 42 11.11 -9.54 6.54
C ALA A 42 10.85 -10.08 5.12
N GLU A 43 9.64 -10.57 4.84
CA GLU A 43 9.29 -11.02 3.48
C GLU A 43 8.97 -9.87 2.55
N VAL A 44 8.35 -8.81 3.07
CA VAL A 44 8.15 -7.57 2.32
C VAL A 44 9.50 -6.95 1.97
N GLU A 45 10.43 -6.90 2.94
CA GLU A 45 11.78 -6.39 2.73
C GLU A 45 12.53 -7.20 1.66
N ALA A 46 12.55 -8.53 1.78
CA ALA A 46 13.20 -9.39 0.79
C ALA A 46 12.59 -9.24 -0.61
N TRP A 47 11.26 -9.12 -0.70
CA TRP A 47 10.57 -8.90 -1.97
C TRP A 47 10.98 -7.56 -2.61
N VAL A 48 10.95 -6.46 -1.85
CA VAL A 48 11.33 -5.13 -2.34
C VAL A 48 12.80 -5.09 -2.75
N GLU A 49 13.68 -5.74 -1.99
CA GLU A 49 15.12 -5.83 -2.32
C GLU A 49 15.39 -6.63 -3.60
N SER A 50 14.50 -7.55 -3.96
CA SER A 50 14.63 -8.40 -5.14
C SER A 50 14.15 -7.75 -6.44
N TRP A 51 13.49 -6.59 -6.37
CA TRP A 51 13.00 -5.89 -7.57
C TRP A 51 14.14 -5.50 -8.51
N ASP A 52 13.86 -5.57 -9.82
CA ASP A 52 14.83 -5.30 -10.89
C ASP A 52 16.09 -6.20 -10.86
N THR A 53 16.04 -7.32 -10.13
CA THR A 53 17.09 -8.33 -10.13
C THR A 53 16.68 -9.55 -10.95
N SER A 54 17.65 -10.34 -11.40
CA SER A 54 17.38 -11.62 -12.10
C SER A 54 16.73 -12.68 -11.21
N GLY A 55 16.71 -12.47 -9.90
CA GLY A 55 16.12 -13.37 -8.89
C GLY A 55 14.91 -12.76 -8.18
N GLU A 56 14.15 -11.90 -8.87
CA GLU A 56 12.98 -11.24 -8.31
C GLU A 56 12.03 -12.24 -7.65
N LEU A 57 11.70 -11.98 -6.39
CA LEU A 57 10.80 -12.79 -5.59
C LEU A 57 9.34 -12.44 -5.92
N PRO A 58 8.41 -13.39 -5.80
CA PRO A 58 7.00 -13.09 -5.96
C PRO A 58 6.50 -12.19 -4.82
N MET A 59 5.49 -11.37 -5.11
CA MET A 59 4.82 -10.58 -4.08
C MET A 59 4.28 -11.48 -2.96
N PRO A 60 4.69 -11.24 -1.70
CA PRO A 60 4.26 -12.07 -0.59
C PRO A 60 2.75 -11.93 -0.36
N GLN A 61 2.11 -13.05 -0.01
CA GLN A 61 0.65 -13.11 0.18
C GLN A 61 0.30 -13.08 1.68
N PRO A 62 -0.82 -12.44 2.07
CA PRO A 62 -1.32 -12.49 3.43
C PRO A 62 -1.56 -13.92 3.91
N ARG A 63 -1.19 -14.20 5.16
CA ARG A 63 -1.44 -15.49 5.83
C ARG A 63 -1.55 -15.32 7.34
N ALA A 64 -1.98 -16.37 8.02
CA ALA A 64 -2.08 -16.37 9.48
C ALA A 64 -0.70 -16.11 10.12
N ILE A 65 -0.61 -15.05 10.92
CA ILE A 65 0.60 -14.67 11.66
C ILE A 65 0.42 -15.03 13.13
N LYS A 66 1.37 -15.79 13.68
CA LYS A 66 1.33 -16.18 15.09
C LYS A 66 1.41 -14.94 15.99
N GLY A 67 0.39 -14.74 16.82
CA GLY A 67 0.31 -13.59 17.74
C GLY A 67 -0.35 -12.34 17.15
N LEU A 68 -0.84 -12.41 15.91
CA LEU A 68 -1.70 -11.40 15.30
C LEU A 68 -3.17 -11.89 15.39
N GLY A 69 -4.09 -11.00 15.74
CA GLY A 69 -5.48 -11.34 16.07
C GLY A 69 -5.72 -11.55 17.58
N ARG A 70 -6.96 -11.36 18.04
CA ARG A 70 -7.30 -11.49 19.47
C ARG A 70 -6.99 -12.90 19.96
N GLY A 71 -6.20 -12.98 21.03
CA GLY A 71 -6.14 -14.17 21.87
C GLY A 71 -7.56 -14.61 22.24
N ARG A 72 -7.95 -15.76 21.72
CA ARG A 72 -9.02 -16.60 22.25
C ARG A 72 -8.37 -17.82 22.88
#